data_AF-A0A7V9GCH4-F1
#
_entry.id   AF-A0A7V9GCH4-F1
#
_cell.length_a   1.000
_cell.length_b   1.000
_cell.length_c   1.000
_cell.angle_alpha   90.00
_cell.angle_beta   90.00
_cell.angle_gamma   90.00
#
_symmetry.space_group_name_H-M   'P 1'
#
loop_
_entity.id
_entity.type
_entity.pdbx_description
1 polymer ?
#
loop_
_entity_poly.entity_id
_entity_poly.type
_entity_poly.pdbx_seq_one_letter_code
_entity_poly.pdbx_strand_id
1 'polypeptide(L)'
;TLVVLREDGKPLMQINELEYIKDEIWANVWHSEEPGILGKPNYIARIDPNSGKLLGWIDLGGISPDDIERDIENTLNGIAYDAQNDRIFVTGKNWKKLFEIKIKPKS
;
A
#
# COMPACT_ATOMS: atom_id res chain seq x y z
N THR A 1 19.17 -7.99 -0.98
CA THR A 1 18.41 -6.81 -0.51
C THR A 1 18.00 -5.98 -1.69
N LEU A 2 16.73 -5.61 -1.78
CA LEU A 2 16.21 -4.70 -2.82
C LEU A 2 16.05 -3.31 -2.19
N VAL A 3 16.67 -2.28 -2.78
CA VAL A 3 16.48 -0.90 -2.32
C VAL A 3 15.38 -0.29 -3.16
N VAL A 4 14.32 0.18 -2.50
CA VAL A 4 13.22 0.85 -3.19
C VAL A 4 13.49 2.33 -3.23
N LEU A 5 13.48 2.93 -4.43
CA LEU A 5 13.77 4.36 -4.60
C LEU A 5 12.49 5.13 -4.92
N ARG A 6 12.31 6.27 -4.26
CA ARG A 6 11.31 7.27 -4.58
C ARG A 6 11.69 8.01 -5.87
N GLU A 7 10.76 8.82 -6.37
CA GLU A 7 10.97 9.69 -7.55
C GLU A 7 12.15 10.66 -7.37
N ASP A 8 12.46 11.08 -6.14
CA ASP A 8 13.58 11.96 -5.82
C ASP A 8 14.91 11.22 -5.62
N GLY A 9 14.96 9.91 -5.91
CA GLY A 9 16.15 9.07 -5.78
C GLY A 9 16.51 8.69 -4.34
N LYS A 10 15.71 9.07 -3.34
CA LYS A 10 15.93 8.66 -1.94
C LYS A 10 15.25 7.31 -1.66
N PRO A 11 15.76 6.52 -0.70
CA PRO A 11 15.11 5.28 -0.30
C PRO A 11 13.68 5.49 0.21
N LEU A 12 12.77 4.60 -0.18
CA LEU A 12 11.44 4.46 0.41
C LEU A 12 11.59 3.69 1.73
N MET A 13 11.40 4.39 2.84
CA MET A 13 11.48 3.82 4.19
C MET A 13 10.10 3.32 4.66
N GLN A 14 10.09 2.55 5.76
CA GLN A 14 8.87 2.09 6.43
C GLN A 14 7.95 1.24 5.54
N ILE A 15 8.52 0.57 4.54
CA ILE A 15 7.87 -0.54 3.85
C ILE A 15 7.50 -1.59 4.89
N ASN A 16 6.23 -1.99 4.90
CA ASN A 16 5.71 -2.96 5.85
C ASN A 16 5.20 -4.20 5.10
N GLU A 17 3.90 -4.52 5.21
CA GLU A 17 3.28 -5.63 4.48
C GLU A 17 3.55 -5.59 2.97
N LEU A 18 3.78 -6.78 2.39
CA LEU A 18 4.16 -7.00 1.00
C LEU A 18 3.28 -8.07 0.37
N GLU A 19 2.91 -7.88 -0.89
CA GLU A 19 2.24 -8.90 -1.69
C GLU A 19 2.77 -8.88 -3.12
N TYR A 20 2.99 -10.06 -3.73
CA TYR A 20 3.39 -10.17 -5.13
C TYR A 20 2.15 -10.30 -6.04
N ILE A 21 1.89 -9.27 -6.85
CA ILE A 21 0.68 -9.14 -7.65
C ILE A 21 1.06 -8.79 -9.08
N LYS A 22 0.75 -9.68 -10.03
CA LYS A 22 0.91 -9.45 -11.48
C LYS A 22 2.28 -8.85 -11.85
N ASP A 23 3.34 -9.56 -11.44
CA ASP A 23 4.75 -9.20 -11.67
C ASP A 23 5.26 -7.95 -10.92
N GLU A 24 4.47 -7.43 -9.98
CA GLU A 24 4.84 -6.29 -9.14
C GLU A 24 4.88 -6.68 -7.66
N ILE A 25 5.72 -6.00 -6.87
CA ILE A 25 5.61 -6.01 -5.42
C ILE A 25 4.70 -4.86 -5.01
N TRP A 26 3.61 -5.17 -4.31
CA TRP A 26 2.73 -4.19 -3.70
C TRP A 26 3.08 -4.10 -2.22
N ALA A 27 3.25 -2.87 -1.72
CA ALA A 27 3.73 -2.64 -0.37
C ALA A 27 2.87 -1.61 0.36
N ASN A 28 2.48 -1.92 1.59
CA ASN A 28 2.06 -0.90 2.55
C ASN A 28 3.27 -0.11 3.03
N VAL A 29 3.06 1.18 3.35
CA VAL A 29 4.09 2.05 3.94
C VAL A 29 3.55 2.64 5.24
N TRP A 30 4.20 2.32 6.37
CA TRP A 30 3.75 2.66 7.72
C TRP A 30 4.15 4.12 8.10
N HIS A 31 3.27 4.83 8.84
CA HIS A 31 3.44 6.19 9.43
C HIS A 31 3.48 7.40 8.49
N SER A 32 2.35 7.64 7.81
CA SER A 32 2.14 8.72 6.83
C SER A 32 1.73 10.10 7.38
N GLU A 33 1.77 10.34 8.69
CA GLU A 33 1.07 11.49 9.28
C GLU A 33 1.95 12.71 9.61
N GLU A 34 3.26 12.69 9.33
CA GLU A 34 4.13 13.88 9.54
C GLU A 34 4.72 14.53 8.26
N PRO A 35 4.85 15.87 8.24
CA PRO A 35 5.18 16.63 7.04
C PRO A 35 6.68 16.53 6.71
N GLY A 36 6.98 16.04 5.50
CA GLY A 36 8.34 15.65 5.06
C GLY A 36 8.33 14.33 4.26
N ILE A 37 7.18 13.64 4.35
CA ILE A 37 6.66 12.52 3.57
C ILE A 37 7.53 11.27 3.66
N LEU A 38 6.99 10.26 4.34
CA LEU A 38 7.05 8.88 3.87
C LEU A 38 5.82 8.10 4.38
N GLY A 39 5.13 7.45 3.45
CA GLY A 39 3.77 6.93 3.60
C GLY A 39 2.73 8.01 3.28
N LYS A 40 1.75 7.70 2.44
CA LYS A 40 0.49 8.45 2.38
C LYS A 40 -0.57 7.57 3.05
N PRO A 41 -1.48 8.12 3.87
CA PRO A 41 -2.44 7.30 4.61
C PRO A 41 -3.32 6.56 3.61
N ASN A 42 -3.43 5.24 3.75
CA ASN A 42 -4.19 4.37 2.86
C ASN A 42 -3.67 4.38 1.40
N TYR A 43 -2.36 4.37 1.21
CA TYR A 43 -1.75 4.11 -0.11
C TYR A 43 -0.94 2.83 -0.12
N ILE A 44 -0.88 2.21 -1.30
CA ILE A 44 -0.02 1.06 -1.60
C ILE A 44 1.01 1.47 -2.65
N ALA A 45 2.28 1.23 -2.37
CA ALA A 45 3.36 1.40 -3.35
C ALA A 45 3.38 0.20 -4.30
N ARG A 46 3.46 0.46 -5.60
CA ARG A 46 3.73 -0.56 -6.63
C ARG A 46 5.20 -0.50 -7.00
N ILE A 47 5.91 -1.61 -6.92
CA ILE A 47 7.36 -1.67 -7.01
C ILE A 47 7.76 -2.71 -8.05
N ASP A 48 8.69 -2.36 -8.92
CA ASP A 48 9.32 -3.31 -9.83
C ASP A 48 10.29 -4.21 -9.03
N PRO A 49 10.05 -5.54 -8.96
CA PRO A 49 10.90 -6.45 -8.20
C PRO A 49 12.33 -6.55 -8.74
N ASN A 50 12.56 -6.21 -10.01
CA ASN A 50 13.88 -6.35 -10.65
C ASN A 50 14.78 -5.15 -10.36
N SER A 51 14.20 -3.95 -10.32
CA SER A 51 14.96 -2.70 -10.19
C SER A 51 14.78 -2.00 -8.85
N GLY A 52 13.73 -2.34 -8.09
CA GLY A 52 13.34 -1.59 -6.89
C GLY A 52 12.73 -0.23 -7.22
N LYS A 53 12.46 0.06 -8.49
CA LYS A 53 11.84 1.32 -8.89
C LYS A 53 10.38 1.35 -8.45
N LEU A 54 9.97 2.48 -7.88
CA LEU A 54 8.57 2.79 -7.65
C LEU A 54 7.85 2.97 -9.01
N LEU A 55 6.90 2.09 -9.29
CA LEU A 55 6.05 2.11 -10.49
C LEU A 55 4.87 3.07 -10.33
N GLY A 56 4.41 3.27 -9.10
CA GLY A 56 3.35 4.22 -8.79
C GLY A 56 2.71 3.96 -7.43
N TRP A 57 1.62 4.66 -7.19
CA TRP A 57 0.83 4.56 -5.96
C TRP A 57 -0.61 4.18 -6.28
N ILE A 58 -1.17 3.31 -5.46
CA ILE A 58 -2.61 3.06 -5.41
C ILE A 58 -3.17 3.87 -4.25
N ASP A 59 -4.16 4.69 -4.54
CA ASP A 59 -4.89 5.49 -3.56
C ASP A 59 -6.12 4.71 -3.08
N LEU A 60 -6.15 4.36 -1.80
CA LEU A 60 -7.29 3.75 -1.12
C LEU A 60 -7.94 4.72 -0.13
N GLY A 61 -7.81 6.03 -0.37
CA GLY A 61 -8.46 7.06 0.41
C GLY A 61 -9.96 6.81 0.57
N GLY A 62 -10.45 6.83 1.81
CA GLY A 62 -11.86 6.62 2.13
C GLY A 62 -12.34 5.17 2.10
N ILE A 63 -11.44 4.18 1.94
CA ILE A 63 -11.83 2.76 1.89
C ILE A 63 -12.43 2.25 3.21
N SER A 64 -12.00 2.79 4.36
CA SER A 64 -12.61 2.48 5.66
C SER A 64 -13.18 3.75 6.31
N PRO A 65 -14.41 4.17 5.95
CA PRO A 65 -15.02 5.38 6.50
C PRO A 65 -15.56 5.17 7.93
N ASP A 66 -15.79 3.91 8.34
CA ASP A 66 -16.33 3.56 9.66
C ASP A 66 -15.25 3.45 10.75
N ASP A 67 -13.98 3.43 10.34
CA ASP A 67 -12.81 3.38 11.21
C ASP A 67 -12.27 4.81 11.40
N ILE A 68 -13.09 5.62 12.09
CA ILE A 68 -12.91 7.08 12.26
C ILE A 68 -11.84 7.40 13.31
N GLU A 69 -11.60 6.50 14.25
CA GLU A 69 -10.51 6.61 15.22
C GLU A 69 -9.20 6.23 14.54
N ARG A 70 -8.56 7.22 13.92
CA ARG A 70 -7.17 7.13 13.49
C ARG A 70 -6.28 7.14 14.73
N ASP A 71 -6.26 6.02 15.44
CA ASP A 71 -5.16 5.68 16.32
C ASP A 71 -3.93 5.33 15.44
N ILE A 72 -2.73 5.54 15.96
CA ILE A 72 -1.46 5.28 15.27
C ILE A 72 -1.35 3.82 14.79
N GLU A 73 -2.07 2.92 15.45
CA GLU A 73 -2.16 1.51 15.11
C GLU A 73 -3.33 1.17 14.17
N ASN A 74 -4.26 2.08 13.85
CA ASN A 74 -5.38 1.84 12.94
C ASN A 74 -5.00 2.20 11.49
N THR A 75 -4.10 1.41 10.90
CA THR A 75 -3.49 1.69 9.59
C THR A 75 -3.71 0.57 8.58
N LEU A 76 -3.77 0.94 7.30
CA LEU A 76 -3.76 -0.02 6.18
C LEU A 76 -2.53 -0.91 6.31
N ASN A 77 -2.77 -2.20 6.46
CA ASN A 77 -1.74 -3.21 6.69
C ASN A 77 -2.34 -4.59 6.42
N GLY A 78 -2.05 -5.12 5.25
CA GLY A 78 -2.58 -6.39 4.78
C GLY A 78 -3.07 -6.27 3.34
N ILE A 79 -2.39 -6.99 2.46
CA ILE A 79 -2.70 -7.11 1.04
C ILE A 79 -2.65 -8.61 0.73
N ALA A 80 -3.62 -9.12 -0.02
CA ALA A 80 -3.60 -10.51 -0.49
C ALA A 80 -4.11 -10.58 -1.92
N TYR A 81 -3.51 -11.46 -2.72
CA TYR A 81 -3.90 -11.68 -4.11
C TYR A 81 -4.30 -13.13 -4.38
N ASP A 82 -5.55 -13.31 -4.78
CA ASP A 82 -6.07 -14.55 -5.33
C ASP A 82 -5.81 -14.56 -6.84
N ALA A 83 -4.67 -15.13 -7.23
CA ALA A 83 -4.25 -15.22 -8.63
C ALA A 83 -5.19 -16.09 -9.50
N GLN A 84 -5.90 -17.05 -8.90
CA GLN A 84 -6.80 -17.95 -9.63
C GLN A 84 -8.05 -17.21 -10.12
N ASN A 85 -8.58 -16.31 -9.29
CA ASN A 85 -9.82 -15.58 -9.59
C ASN A 85 -9.60 -14.09 -9.89
N ASP A 86 -8.34 -13.63 -9.93
CA ASP A 86 -7.94 -12.24 -10.11
C ASP A 86 -8.61 -11.28 -9.11
N ARG A 87 -8.53 -11.62 -7.81
CA ARG A 87 -9.11 -10.81 -6.73
C ARG A 87 -8.03 -10.29 -5.80
N ILE A 88 -8.12 -9.00 -5.47
CA ILE A 88 -7.20 -8.34 -4.54
C ILE A 88 -7.99 -7.99 -3.29
N PHE A 89 -7.46 -8.39 -2.14
CA PHE A 89 -8.04 -8.09 -0.85
C PHE A 89 -7.13 -7.16 -0.07
N VAL A 90 -7.74 -6.20 0.64
CA VAL A 90 -7.03 -5.28 1.53
C VAL A 90 -7.75 -5.16 2.86
N THR A 91 -6.96 -4.96 3.90
CA THR A 91 -7.45 -4.71 5.26
C THR A 91 -6.44 -3.83 6.01
N GLY A 92 -6.70 -3.56 7.28
CA GLY A 92 -5.78 -2.87 8.16
C GLY A 92 -5.78 -3.43 9.56
N LYS A 93 -4.81 -2.97 10.33
CA LYS A 93 -4.74 -3.23 11.76
C LYS A 93 -6.01 -2.68 12.42
N ASN A 94 -6.71 -3.52 13.18
CA ASN A 94 -7.96 -3.21 13.87
C ASN A 94 -9.14 -2.76 12.98
N TRP A 95 -9.07 -2.99 11.66
CA TRP A 95 -10.21 -2.71 10.78
C TRP A 95 -11.34 -3.69 11.05
N LYS A 96 -12.58 -3.19 11.04
CA LYS A 96 -13.78 -4.02 11.22
C LYS A 96 -14.10 -4.86 9.98
N LYS A 97 -13.49 -4.53 8.83
CA LYS A 97 -13.85 -5.05 7.52
C LYS A 97 -12.60 -5.40 6.71
N LEU A 98 -12.76 -6.40 5.85
CA LEU A 98 -11.86 -6.73 4.76
C LEU A 98 -12.57 -6.38 3.45
N PHE A 99 -11.82 -5.82 2.50
CA PHE A 99 -12.38 -5.34 1.23
C PHE A 99 -11.75 -6.08 0.06
N GLU A 100 -12.58 -6.53 -0.88
CA GLU A 100 -12.13 -6.86 -2.24
C GLU A 100 -12.09 -5.56 -3.07
N ILE A 101 -11.00 -5.27 -3.75
CA ILE A 101 -10.81 -4.05 -4.53
C ILE A 101 -10.52 -4.32 -6.01
N LYS A 102 -10.86 -3.35 -6.86
CA LYS A 102 -10.44 -3.28 -8.26
C LYS A 102 -9.75 -1.96 -8.52
N ILE A 103 -8.56 -2.01 -9.12
CA ILE A 103 -7.77 -0.82 -9.45
C ILE A 103 -8.24 -0.26 -10.79
N LYS A 104 -8.40 1.06 -10.85
CA LYS A 104 -8.63 1.79 -12.09
C LYS A 104 -7.43 2.71 -12.37
N PRO A 105 -7.01 2.86 -13.63
CA PRO A 105 -6.03 3.87 -14.00
C PRO A 105 -6.52 5.27 -13.58
N LYS A 106 -5.58 6.12 -13.14
CA LYS A 106 -5.88 7.52 -12.89
C LYS A 106 -6.24 8.18 -14.24
N SER A 107 -7.43 8.78 -14.32
CA SER A 107 -7.88 9.58 -15.47
C SER A 107 -7.17 10.92 -15.53
#